data_AF-A0A9E1IHR2-F1
#
_entry.id   AF-A0A9E1IHR2-F1
#
_cell.length_a   1.000
_cell.length_b   1.000
_cell.length_c   1.000
_cell.angle_alpha   90.00
_cell.angle_beta   90.00
_cell.angle_gamma   90.00
#
_symmetry.space_group_name_H-M   'P 1'
#
loop_
_entity.id
_entity.type
_entity.pdbx_description
1 polymer ?
#
loop_
_entity_poly.entity_id
_entity_poly.type
_entity_poly.pdbx_seq_one_letter_code
_entity_poly.pdbx_strand_id
1 'polypeptide(L)'
;MRDLQATWTPDGRLFFWSPSGNLSEAVDDTLPALNRSSIAANSNKRSLAVITGAQIRRKQCKGLDVDVTDAVPILAAIPQGAFVSDSLRCWSLLAKLGLELAANQRAVPTVNDGKAAWKALVTRPQDLKRLNLLATALPPSSRAVPTKSRGAIALPTSRKTARSFLDKAIDALYRQDVYPGTTRGWVLEFAEALRKTDDEAFSPRDARFQGIPQMLASWSREAESTGLRLGMELMLPMAGSSTFTIEYRLFALDAERGEVSLDDAWQAGDFITIESREYPHPAHAALRLLARASRIFPP
;
A
#
# COMPACT_ATOMS: atom_id res chain seq x y z
N MET A 1 19.70 25.90 -5.07
CA MET A 1 19.24 24.61 -5.64
C MET A 1 18.57 23.85 -4.49
N ARG A 2 17.44 23.16 -4.71
CA ARG A 2 16.76 22.42 -3.62
C ARG A 2 17.66 21.26 -3.17
N ASP A 3 18.24 21.38 -1.98
CA ASP A 3 19.34 20.50 -1.57
C ASP A 3 18.84 19.20 -0.94
N LEU A 4 17.78 19.24 -0.14
CA LEU A 4 17.25 18.03 0.51
C LEU A 4 16.53 17.10 -0.48
N GLN A 5 16.99 15.86 -0.57
CA GLN A 5 16.40 14.78 -1.36
C GLN A 5 15.93 13.65 -0.44
N ALA A 6 15.02 12.81 -0.93
CA ALA A 6 14.65 11.58 -0.22
C ALA A 6 14.58 10.38 -1.17
N THR A 7 15.08 9.24 -0.70
CA THR A 7 15.13 7.97 -1.44
C THR A 7 14.44 6.88 -0.66
N TRP A 8 13.56 6.12 -1.32
CA TRP A 8 12.91 4.96 -0.71
C TRP A 8 13.87 3.77 -0.64
N THR A 9 13.86 3.08 0.50
CA THR A 9 14.73 1.93 0.74
C THR A 9 13.89 0.65 0.95
N PRO A 10 14.39 -0.54 0.54
CA PRO A 10 13.63 -1.78 0.64
C PRO A 10 13.23 -2.19 2.06
N ASP A 11 13.93 -1.69 3.07
CA ASP A 11 13.66 -1.88 4.50
C ASP A 11 12.47 -1.03 5.02
N GLY A 12 11.72 -0.37 4.13
CA GLY A 12 10.52 0.37 4.52
C GLY A 12 10.81 1.77 5.08
N ARG A 13 11.96 2.35 4.74
CA ARG A 13 12.42 3.64 5.26
C ARG A 13 12.62 4.65 4.14
N LEU A 14 12.56 5.93 4.51
CA LEU A 14 13.00 7.02 3.67
C LEU A 14 14.35 7.53 4.15
N PHE A 15 15.33 7.45 3.26
CA PHE A 15 16.64 8.04 3.50
C PHE A 15 16.63 9.48 2.98
N PHE A 16 16.67 10.46 3.87
CA PHE A 16 16.76 11.88 3.56
C PHE A 16 18.22 12.29 3.49
N TRP A 17 18.65 12.90 2.38
CA TRP A 17 20.07 13.20 2.13
C TRP A 17 20.25 14.47 1.30
N SER A 18 21.44 15.04 1.36
CA SER A 18 21.83 16.22 0.57
C SER A 18 22.93 15.85 -0.44
N PRO A 19 22.79 16.21 -1.73
CA PRO A 19 23.86 16.11 -2.71
C PRO A 19 25.07 16.99 -2.39
N SER A 20 24.88 18.18 -1.79
CA SER A 20 25.97 19.07 -1.38
C SER A 20 26.77 18.50 -0.22
N GLY A 21 26.12 17.72 0.65
CA GLY A 21 26.67 17.13 1.86
C GLY A 21 26.33 17.91 3.14
N ASN A 22 25.77 19.13 3.03
CA ASN A 22 25.31 19.89 4.19
C ASN A 22 23.89 19.48 4.61
N LEU A 23 23.78 18.29 5.19
CA LEU A 23 22.50 17.70 5.57
C LEU A 23 21.72 18.53 6.60
N SER A 24 22.41 19.10 7.60
CA SER A 24 21.74 19.84 8.68
C SER A 24 21.02 21.06 8.13
N GLU A 25 21.76 21.92 7.41
CA GLU A 25 21.22 23.12 6.78
C GLU A 25 20.07 22.78 5.81
N ALA A 26 20.25 21.75 4.97
CA ALA A 26 19.22 21.30 4.05
C ALA A 26 17.93 20.84 4.76
N VAL A 27 18.06 20.19 5.92
CA VAL A 27 16.92 19.78 6.76
C VAL A 27 16.27 20.99 7.43
N ASP A 28 17.05 21.86 8.05
CA ASP A 28 16.57 23.07 8.73
C ASP A 28 15.78 23.98 7.79
N ASP A 29 16.28 24.17 6.58
CA ASP A 29 15.66 25.04 5.57
C ASP A 29 14.41 24.43 4.93
N THR A 30 14.39 23.11 4.74
CA THR A 30 13.35 22.46 3.91
C THR A 30 12.30 21.72 4.73
N LEU A 31 12.72 20.99 5.76
CA LEU A 31 11.88 20.08 6.56
C LEU A 31 12.36 20.02 8.03
N PRO A 32 12.28 21.12 8.79
CA PRO A 32 12.78 21.17 10.17
C PRO A 32 12.08 20.18 11.11
N ALA A 33 10.89 19.69 10.74
CA ALA A 33 10.19 18.63 11.46
C ALA A 33 10.97 17.31 11.54
N LEU A 34 11.94 17.07 10.65
CA LEU A 34 12.84 15.91 10.71
C LEU A 34 13.81 15.97 11.90
N ASN A 35 14.05 17.15 12.47
CA ASN A 35 14.94 17.32 13.63
C ASN A 35 14.30 16.97 14.97
N ARG A 36 13.03 16.55 14.99
CA ARG A 36 12.39 16.08 16.23
C ARG A 36 13.23 14.93 16.80
N SER A 37 13.42 14.95 18.13
CA SER A 37 14.45 14.17 18.85
C SER A 37 14.38 12.65 18.66
N SER A 38 13.21 12.08 18.33
CA SER A 38 13.06 10.66 17.99
C SER A 38 13.56 10.27 16.58
N ILE A 39 13.61 11.23 15.64
CA ILE A 39 13.98 11.02 14.23
C ILE A 39 15.45 11.40 13.99
N ALA A 40 15.92 12.48 14.61
CA ALA A 40 17.25 13.04 14.42
C ALA A 40 18.40 12.16 14.98
N ALA A 41 18.12 11.31 15.99
CA ALA A 41 19.13 10.50 16.66
C ALA A 41 19.77 9.39 15.77
N ASN A 42 19.21 9.12 14.59
CA ASN A 42 19.61 8.03 13.70
C ASN A 42 20.19 8.50 12.35
N SER A 43 21.15 9.44 12.37
CA SER A 43 21.88 9.80 11.15
C SER A 43 22.82 8.66 10.74
N ASN A 44 22.56 8.03 9.59
CA ASN A 44 23.35 6.94 9.04
C ASN A 44 24.06 7.38 7.76
N LYS A 45 25.26 6.84 7.51
CA LYS A 45 25.94 6.99 6.22
C LYS A 45 25.50 5.84 5.30
N ARG A 46 24.91 6.17 4.15
CA ARG A 46 24.55 5.17 3.12
C ARG A 46 25.21 5.52 1.78
N SER A 47 25.63 4.49 1.05
CA SER A 47 26.21 4.64 -0.30
C SER A 47 25.10 4.62 -1.33
N LEU A 48 24.83 5.76 -1.98
CA LEU A 48 23.74 5.87 -2.96
C LEU A 48 24.28 5.97 -4.39
N ALA A 49 23.44 5.54 -5.34
CA ALA A 49 23.61 5.90 -6.73
C ALA A 49 23.02 7.29 -6.99
N VAL A 50 23.87 8.31 -7.07
CA VAL A 50 23.47 9.70 -7.29
C VAL A 50 23.63 10.07 -8.75
N ILE A 51 22.64 10.75 -9.31
CA ILE A 51 22.80 11.37 -10.63
C ILE A 51 23.60 12.66 -10.46
N THR A 52 24.76 12.73 -11.13
CA THR A 52 25.60 13.93 -11.20
C THR A 52 25.64 14.39 -12.65
N GLY A 53 24.85 15.42 -13.00
CA GLY A 53 24.67 15.86 -14.38
C GLY A 53 23.95 14.78 -15.21
N ALA A 54 24.51 14.39 -16.35
CA ALA A 54 23.94 13.35 -17.23
C ALA A 54 24.37 11.90 -16.85
N GLN A 55 25.21 11.72 -15.83
CA GLN A 55 25.76 10.41 -15.46
C GLN A 55 25.25 9.94 -14.09
N ILE A 56 24.94 8.66 -13.99
CA ILE A 56 24.67 8.00 -12.71
C ILE A 56 26.01 7.59 -12.10
N ARG A 57 26.36 8.14 -10.94
CA ARG A 57 27.61 7.85 -10.21
C ARG A 57 27.31 7.37 -8.79
N ARG A 58 28.19 6.56 -8.23
CA ARG A 58 28.11 6.21 -6.80
C ARG A 58 28.67 7.36 -5.98
N LYS A 59 27.94 7.80 -4.97
CA LYS A 59 28.40 8.79 -4.00
C LYS A 59 28.04 8.31 -2.59
N GLN A 60 28.99 8.43 -1.66
CA GLN A 60 28.68 8.29 -0.25
C GLN A 60 27.91 9.52 0.21
N CYS A 61 26.72 9.32 0.74
CA CYS A 61 25.87 10.40 1.23
C CYS A 61 25.60 10.16 2.72
N LYS A 62 25.76 11.22 3.53
CA LYS A 62 25.22 11.24 4.89
C LYS A 62 23.73 11.56 4.80
N GLY A 63 22.91 10.87 5.58
CA GLY A 63 21.47 11.09 5.60
C GLY A 63 20.81 10.64 6.88
N LEU A 64 19.50 10.89 6.98
CA LEU A 64 18.63 10.44 8.05
C LEU A 64 17.79 9.27 7.54
N ASP A 65 17.85 8.12 8.22
CA ASP A 65 17.00 6.96 7.92
C ASP A 65 15.71 7.05 8.76
N VAL A 66 14.62 7.49 8.15
CA VAL A 66 13.35 7.71 8.84
C VAL A 66 12.40 6.57 8.50
N ASP A 67 11.80 5.95 9.52
CA ASP A 67 10.78 4.92 9.31
C ASP A 67 9.56 5.53 8.61
N VAL A 68 8.88 4.73 7.78
CA VAL A 68 7.68 5.22 7.06
C VAL A 68 6.62 5.76 8.02
N THR A 69 6.51 5.20 9.23
CA THR A 69 5.56 5.62 10.27
C THR A 69 5.78 7.09 10.67
N ASP A 70 7.04 7.49 10.81
CA ASP A 70 7.43 8.87 11.15
C ASP A 70 7.46 9.79 9.93
N ALA A 71 7.84 9.24 8.76
CA ALA A 71 8.02 10.02 7.55
C ALA A 71 6.68 10.47 6.92
N VAL A 72 5.63 9.63 6.98
CA VAL A 72 4.33 9.92 6.35
C VAL A 72 3.70 11.22 6.89
N PRO A 73 3.58 11.45 8.21
CA PRO A 73 3.04 12.71 8.74
C PRO A 73 3.85 13.94 8.29
N ILE A 74 5.19 13.84 8.28
CA ILE A 74 6.08 14.95 7.89
C ILE A 74 5.91 15.28 6.40
N LEU A 75 5.90 14.26 5.55
CA LEU A 75 5.76 14.43 4.11
C LEU A 75 4.37 14.94 3.71
N ALA A 76 3.31 14.44 4.37
CA ALA A 76 1.95 14.88 4.12
C ALA A 76 1.72 16.35 4.50
N ALA A 77 2.45 16.86 5.50
CA ALA A 77 2.39 18.25 5.93
C ALA A 77 3.01 19.25 4.92
N ILE A 78 3.78 18.78 3.93
CA ILE A 78 4.39 19.66 2.92
C ILE A 78 3.30 20.33 2.06
N PRO A 79 3.19 21.67 2.00
CA PRO A 79 2.22 22.35 1.15
C PRO A 79 2.47 22.12 -0.36
N GLN A 80 1.42 22.15 -1.18
CA GLN A 80 1.54 21.94 -2.64
C GLN A 80 2.47 22.96 -3.33
N GLY A 81 2.53 24.19 -2.82
CA GLY A 81 3.40 25.27 -3.31
C GLY A 81 4.81 25.31 -2.70
N ALA A 82 5.15 24.39 -1.79
CA ALA A 82 6.42 24.45 -1.06
C ALA A 82 7.64 24.35 -2.00
N PHE A 83 8.69 25.10 -1.66
CA PHE A 83 9.95 25.11 -2.39
C PHE A 83 10.84 23.93 -1.99
N VAL A 84 10.42 22.71 -2.35
CA VAL A 84 11.11 21.45 -2.04
C VAL A 84 11.59 20.74 -3.30
N SER A 85 12.57 19.84 -3.19
CA SER A 85 13.03 19.00 -4.31
C SER A 85 11.91 18.18 -4.95
N ASP A 86 12.10 17.78 -6.20
CA ASP A 86 11.10 16.97 -6.91
C ASP A 86 10.91 15.59 -6.26
N SER A 87 11.97 15.05 -5.64
CA SER A 87 11.86 13.82 -4.85
C SER A 87 10.94 14.00 -3.65
N LEU A 88 11.15 15.05 -2.84
CA LEU A 88 10.28 15.37 -1.70
C LEU A 88 8.85 15.67 -2.13
N ARG A 89 8.66 16.38 -3.24
CA ARG A 89 7.33 16.68 -3.78
C ARG A 89 6.58 15.39 -4.16
N CYS A 90 7.24 14.46 -4.85
CA CYS A 90 6.64 13.17 -5.20
C CYS A 90 6.28 12.35 -3.96
N TRP A 91 7.18 12.29 -2.97
CA TRP A 91 6.92 11.57 -1.72
C TRP A 91 5.80 12.20 -0.89
N SER A 92 5.70 13.52 -0.86
CA SER A 92 4.56 14.24 -0.25
C SER A 92 3.23 13.83 -0.87
N LEU A 93 3.16 13.81 -2.20
CA LEU A 93 1.94 13.44 -2.91
C LEU A 93 1.58 11.97 -2.74
N LEU A 94 2.58 11.07 -2.70
CA LEU A 94 2.36 9.66 -2.37
C LEU A 94 1.90 9.47 -0.92
N ALA A 95 2.45 10.21 0.04
CA ALA A 95 2.02 10.17 1.44
C ALA A 95 0.56 10.62 1.58
N LYS A 96 0.18 11.72 0.92
CA LYS A 96 -1.21 12.21 0.88
C LYS A 96 -2.16 11.20 0.23
N LEU A 97 -1.76 10.57 -0.88
CA LEU A 97 -2.54 9.49 -1.48
C LEU A 97 -2.72 8.31 -0.51
N GLY A 98 -1.68 7.94 0.24
CA GLY A 98 -1.77 6.92 1.30
C GLY A 98 -2.77 7.29 2.39
N LEU A 99 -2.74 8.54 2.88
CA LEU A 99 -3.70 9.02 3.87
C LEU A 99 -5.14 9.05 3.35
N GLU A 100 -5.34 9.50 2.10
CA GLU A 100 -6.67 9.49 1.47
C GLU A 100 -7.20 8.07 1.32
N LEU A 101 -6.37 7.12 0.88
CA LEU A 101 -6.74 5.71 0.81
C LEU A 101 -7.10 5.16 2.20
N ALA A 102 -6.29 5.44 3.22
CA ALA A 102 -6.56 5.00 4.58
C ALA A 102 -7.87 5.58 5.14
N ALA A 103 -8.11 6.87 4.96
CA ALA A 103 -9.35 7.54 5.39
C ALA A 103 -10.59 6.96 4.69
N ASN A 104 -10.44 6.47 3.46
CA ASN A 104 -11.49 5.79 2.70
C ASN A 104 -11.55 4.28 2.95
N GLN A 105 -10.89 3.77 3.99
CA GLN A 105 -10.84 2.36 4.35
C GLN A 105 -10.29 1.45 3.24
N ARG A 106 -9.36 1.96 2.43
CA ARG A 106 -8.82 1.30 1.23
C ARG A 106 -7.55 0.51 1.54
N ALA A 107 -7.67 -0.46 2.43
CA ALA A 107 -6.61 -1.41 2.74
C ALA A 107 -7.10 -2.85 2.66
N VAL A 108 -6.19 -3.78 2.36
CA VAL A 108 -6.46 -5.21 2.35
C VAL A 108 -5.42 -5.94 3.19
N PRO A 109 -5.82 -6.83 4.11
CA PRO A 109 -4.87 -7.66 4.83
C PRO A 109 -4.30 -8.73 3.90
N THR A 110 -3.03 -9.06 4.08
CA THR A 110 -2.32 -10.03 3.24
C THR A 110 -1.17 -10.69 4.00
N VAL A 111 -0.54 -11.66 3.34
CA VAL A 111 0.78 -12.15 3.72
C VAL A 111 1.77 -11.81 2.60
N ASN A 112 2.82 -11.06 2.93
CA ASN A 112 3.88 -10.68 2.00
C ASN A 112 5.23 -11.18 2.51
N ASP A 113 5.92 -11.99 1.71
CA ASP A 113 7.21 -12.61 2.08
C ASP A 113 7.13 -13.35 3.44
N GLY A 114 6.02 -14.05 3.65
CA GLY A 114 5.73 -14.79 4.88
C GLY A 114 5.20 -13.93 6.04
N LYS A 115 5.15 -12.61 5.93
CA LYS A 115 4.78 -11.69 7.02
C LYS A 115 3.37 -11.14 6.84
N ALA A 116 2.61 -11.03 7.93
CA ALA A 116 1.32 -10.36 7.90
C ALA A 116 1.51 -8.86 7.64
N ALA A 117 0.76 -8.33 6.67
CA ALA A 117 0.83 -6.92 6.30
C ALA A 117 -0.50 -6.41 5.76
N TRP A 118 -0.70 -5.11 5.84
CA TRP A 118 -1.73 -4.41 5.06
C TRP A 118 -1.13 -3.90 3.75
N LYS A 119 -1.94 -3.92 2.69
CA LYS A 119 -1.60 -3.36 1.38
C LYS A 119 -2.62 -2.33 0.94
N ALA A 120 -2.18 -1.38 0.12
CA ALA A 120 -3.04 -0.34 -0.43
C ALA A 120 -4.02 -0.92 -1.46
N LEU A 121 -5.32 -0.71 -1.28
CA LEU A 121 -6.37 -1.14 -2.20
C LEU A 121 -6.62 -0.08 -3.28
N VAL A 122 -5.83 -0.13 -4.35
CA VAL A 122 -5.83 0.85 -5.46
C VAL A 122 -6.64 0.32 -6.66
N THR A 123 -7.92 0.05 -6.44
CA THR A 123 -8.81 -0.49 -7.48
C THR A 123 -9.62 0.55 -8.23
N ARG A 124 -9.91 1.69 -7.60
CA ARG A 124 -10.67 2.75 -8.26
C ARG A 124 -9.82 3.31 -9.42
N PRO A 125 -10.41 3.55 -10.60
CA PRO A 125 -9.69 4.06 -11.77
C PRO A 125 -8.94 5.38 -11.47
N GLN A 126 -9.55 6.25 -10.67
CA GLN A 126 -8.94 7.53 -10.28
C GLN A 126 -7.68 7.35 -9.42
N ASP A 127 -7.70 6.41 -8.47
CA ASP A 127 -6.56 6.14 -7.58
C ASP A 127 -5.43 5.49 -8.37
N LEU A 128 -5.76 4.56 -9.27
CA LEU A 128 -4.80 3.93 -10.18
C LEU A 128 -4.17 4.97 -11.12
N LYS A 129 -4.96 5.89 -11.69
CA LYS A 129 -4.47 6.99 -12.52
C LYS A 129 -3.50 7.88 -11.75
N ARG A 130 -3.84 8.28 -10.52
CA ARG A 130 -2.98 9.09 -9.65
C ARG A 130 -1.67 8.38 -9.31
N LEU A 131 -1.72 7.10 -8.93
CA LEU A 131 -0.53 6.30 -8.69
C LEU A 131 0.36 6.21 -9.95
N ASN A 132 -0.23 6.02 -11.13
CA ASN A 132 0.51 5.97 -12.39
C ASN A 132 1.22 7.28 -12.69
N LEU A 133 0.53 8.42 -12.52
CA LEU A 133 1.11 9.75 -12.72
C LEU A 133 2.29 10.00 -11.76
N LEU A 134 2.12 9.67 -10.48
CA LEU A 134 3.16 9.82 -9.47
C LEU A 134 4.35 8.89 -9.73
N ALA A 135 4.11 7.66 -10.15
CA ALA A 135 5.15 6.72 -10.54
C ALA A 135 5.95 7.22 -11.77
N THR A 136 5.28 7.82 -12.75
CA THR A 136 5.97 8.40 -13.91
C THR A 136 6.80 9.63 -13.53
N ALA A 137 6.29 10.46 -12.60
CA ALA A 137 6.99 11.65 -12.12
C ALA A 137 8.16 11.35 -11.17
N LEU A 138 8.25 10.13 -10.62
CA LEU A 138 9.21 9.78 -9.58
C LEU A 138 10.66 9.87 -10.09
N PRO A 139 11.49 10.82 -9.60
CA PRO A 139 12.81 11.04 -10.14
C PRO A 139 13.75 9.86 -9.83
N PRO A 140 14.84 9.67 -10.58
CA PRO A 140 15.81 8.61 -10.29
C PRO A 140 16.43 8.68 -8.89
N SER A 141 16.63 9.90 -8.35
CA SER A 141 17.12 10.11 -6.97
C SER A 141 16.21 9.44 -5.93
N SER A 142 14.90 9.45 -6.15
CA SER A 142 13.92 8.77 -5.27
C SER A 142 14.10 7.24 -5.24
N ARG A 143 14.73 6.66 -6.26
CA ARG A 143 14.85 5.19 -6.44
C ARG A 143 16.30 4.71 -6.32
N ALA A 144 17.20 5.59 -5.91
CA ALA A 144 18.63 5.37 -5.75
C ALA A 144 18.97 4.45 -4.55
N VAL A 145 18.42 3.22 -4.52
CA VAL A 145 18.55 2.31 -3.39
C VAL A 145 20.02 2.13 -3.00
N PRO A 146 20.36 2.31 -1.70
CA PRO A 146 21.71 2.12 -1.23
C PRO A 146 22.26 0.73 -1.58
N THR A 147 23.45 0.66 -2.16
CA THR A 147 24.08 -0.62 -2.52
C THR A 147 25.55 -0.65 -2.14
N LYS A 148 25.98 -1.77 -1.55
CA LYS A 148 27.39 -2.08 -1.29
C LYS A 148 28.06 -2.79 -2.47
N SER A 149 27.28 -3.23 -3.47
CA SER A 149 27.79 -3.95 -4.63
C SER A 149 28.54 -3.01 -5.59
N ARG A 150 29.71 -3.45 -6.04
CA ARG A 150 30.55 -2.76 -7.04
C ARG A 150 30.07 -2.95 -8.49
N GLY A 151 29.02 -3.74 -8.73
CA GLY A 151 28.49 -4.07 -10.06
C GLY A 151 27.81 -2.91 -10.80
N ALA A 152 27.01 -3.21 -11.84
CA ALA A 152 26.21 -2.18 -12.51
C ALA A 152 25.19 -1.55 -11.54
N ILE A 153 24.90 -0.26 -11.70
CA ILE A 153 23.86 0.41 -10.92
C ILE A 153 22.50 0.05 -11.54
N ALA A 154 21.65 -0.65 -10.79
CA ALA A 154 20.29 -0.95 -11.17
C ALA A 154 19.30 -0.17 -10.29
N LEU A 155 18.44 0.64 -10.90
CA LEU A 155 17.36 1.33 -10.20
C LEU A 155 16.08 0.50 -10.28
N PRO A 156 15.38 0.21 -9.16
CA PRO A 156 14.07 -0.42 -9.18
C PRO A 156 13.11 0.40 -10.03
N THR A 157 12.16 -0.22 -10.74
CA THR A 157 11.19 0.52 -11.56
C THR A 157 10.40 1.52 -10.71
N SER A 158 10.05 2.67 -11.29
CA SER A 158 9.36 3.72 -10.53
C SER A 158 8.00 3.32 -10.02
N ARG A 159 7.27 2.52 -10.80
CA ARG A 159 6.02 1.88 -10.36
C ARG A 159 6.23 0.99 -9.14
N LYS A 160 7.26 0.13 -9.13
CA LYS A 160 7.54 -0.76 -7.99
C LYS A 160 7.92 0.04 -6.75
N THR A 161 8.73 1.09 -6.88
CA THR A 161 9.12 1.94 -5.76
C THR A 161 7.92 2.69 -5.18
N ALA A 162 7.11 3.34 -6.03
CA ALA A 162 5.92 4.06 -5.59
C ALA A 162 4.90 3.14 -4.91
N ARG A 163 4.65 1.95 -5.49
CA ARG A 163 3.77 0.93 -4.90
C ARG A 163 4.29 0.44 -3.55
N SER A 164 5.57 0.13 -3.46
CA SER A 164 6.20 -0.35 -2.22
C SER A 164 6.11 0.67 -1.09
N PHE A 165 6.35 1.96 -1.39
CA PHE A 165 6.13 3.04 -0.41
C PHE A 165 4.67 3.11 0.03
N LEU A 166 3.74 3.11 -0.93
CA LEU A 166 2.30 3.24 -0.64
C LEU A 166 1.77 2.08 0.21
N ASP A 167 2.15 0.85 -0.11
CA ASP A 167 1.79 -0.33 0.67
C ASP A 167 2.34 -0.22 2.10
N LYS A 168 3.60 0.22 2.27
CA LYS A 168 4.19 0.41 3.60
C LYS A 168 3.59 1.57 4.40
N ALA A 169 3.18 2.64 3.73
CA ALA A 169 2.46 3.74 4.37
C ALA A 169 1.09 3.27 4.90
N ILE A 170 0.35 2.49 4.10
CA ILE A 170 -0.92 1.86 4.54
C ILE A 170 -0.68 0.88 5.68
N ASP A 171 0.35 0.04 5.57
CA ASP A 171 0.75 -0.91 6.61
C ASP A 171 0.99 -0.22 7.96
N ALA A 172 1.74 0.88 7.97
CA ALA A 172 2.01 1.64 9.18
C ALA A 172 0.75 2.27 9.80
N LEU A 173 -0.18 2.75 8.98
CA LEU A 173 -1.42 3.37 9.45
C LEU A 173 -2.39 2.34 10.05
N TYR A 174 -2.56 1.18 9.42
CA TYR A 174 -3.57 0.19 9.82
C TYR A 174 -3.16 -0.73 10.96
N ARG A 175 -1.87 -0.88 11.24
CA ARG A 175 -1.38 -1.72 12.35
C ARG A 175 -1.97 -1.34 13.71
N GLN A 176 -2.37 -0.07 13.89
CA GLN A 176 -2.95 0.43 15.14
C GLN A 176 -4.45 0.11 15.30
N ASP A 177 -5.17 -0.14 14.20
CA ASP A 177 -6.63 -0.20 14.16
C ASP A 177 -7.20 -1.62 14.03
N VAL A 178 -6.37 -2.65 14.21
CA VAL A 178 -6.82 -4.05 14.06
C VAL A 178 -7.55 -4.53 15.32
N TYR A 179 -8.85 -4.73 15.21
CA TYR A 179 -9.67 -5.34 16.26
C TYR A 179 -9.99 -6.80 15.90
N PRO A 180 -9.42 -7.80 16.60
CA PRO A 180 -9.65 -9.22 16.30
C PRO A 180 -11.05 -9.72 16.69
N GLY A 181 -11.83 -8.95 17.47
CA GLY A 181 -13.13 -9.41 17.99
C GLY A 181 -13.02 -10.69 18.83
N THR A 182 -14.09 -11.49 18.85
CA THR A 182 -14.17 -12.77 19.59
C THR A 182 -13.57 -13.95 18.83
N THR A 183 -12.68 -13.71 17.88
CA THR A 183 -12.10 -14.75 17.01
C THR A 183 -11.13 -15.67 17.76
N ARG A 184 -10.85 -16.85 17.19
CA ARG A 184 -9.93 -17.86 17.74
C ARG A 184 -9.12 -18.52 16.61
N GLY A 185 -8.08 -19.27 16.99
CA GLY A 185 -7.25 -20.02 16.06
C GLY A 185 -6.44 -19.10 15.13
N TRP A 186 -6.19 -19.57 13.91
CA TRP A 186 -5.33 -18.85 12.96
C TRP A 186 -5.82 -17.42 12.65
N VAL A 187 -7.15 -17.16 12.74
CA VAL A 187 -7.72 -15.82 12.50
C VAL A 187 -7.24 -14.83 13.54
N LEU A 188 -7.24 -15.23 14.82
CA LEU A 188 -6.70 -14.43 15.92
C LEU A 188 -5.18 -14.26 15.76
N GLU A 189 -4.47 -15.34 15.46
CA GLU A 189 -3.02 -15.29 15.23
C GLU A 189 -2.64 -14.35 14.08
N PHE A 190 -3.44 -14.34 12.99
CA PHE A 190 -3.24 -13.44 11.86
C PHE A 190 -3.54 -12.00 12.22
N ALA A 191 -4.63 -11.74 12.94
CA ALA A 191 -4.98 -10.41 13.41
C ALA A 191 -3.91 -9.85 14.39
N GLU A 192 -3.35 -10.70 15.27
CA GLU A 192 -2.22 -10.33 16.12
C GLU A 192 -0.97 -10.01 15.28
N ALA A 193 -0.64 -10.85 14.30
CA ALA A 193 0.49 -10.60 13.40
C ALA A 193 0.33 -9.32 12.58
N LEU A 194 -0.90 -8.96 12.19
CA LEU A 194 -1.22 -7.69 11.52
C LEU A 194 -1.06 -6.46 12.42
N ARG A 195 -0.95 -6.61 13.74
CA ARG A 195 -0.75 -5.50 14.70
C ARG A 195 0.72 -5.26 15.03
N LYS A 196 1.50 -6.34 15.10
CA LYS A 196 2.91 -6.27 15.49
C LYS A 196 3.72 -5.60 14.38
N THR A 197 4.77 -4.86 14.74
CA THR A 197 5.75 -4.32 13.78
C THR A 197 7.00 -5.20 13.69
N ASP A 198 6.96 -6.41 14.26
CA ASP A 198 8.08 -7.34 14.22
C ASP A 198 8.25 -7.97 12.84
N ASP A 199 9.46 -8.44 12.57
CA ASP A 199 9.84 -9.02 11.29
C ASP A 199 9.57 -10.54 11.25
N GLU A 200 8.67 -11.03 12.11
CA GLU A 200 8.34 -12.44 12.25
C GLU A 200 7.41 -12.92 11.12
N ALA A 201 7.68 -14.12 10.61
CA ALA A 201 6.81 -14.75 9.64
C ALA A 201 5.49 -15.18 10.32
N PHE A 202 4.37 -14.85 9.70
CA PHE A 202 3.07 -15.37 10.08
C PHE A 202 2.99 -16.86 9.71
N SER A 203 3.02 -17.70 10.74
CA SER A 203 2.94 -19.16 10.64
C SER A 203 1.91 -19.67 11.63
N PRO A 204 0.72 -20.10 11.17
CA PRO A 204 -0.30 -20.66 12.05
C PRO A 204 0.25 -21.82 12.89
N ARG A 205 -0.11 -21.92 14.17
CA ARG A 205 0.42 -22.98 15.04
C ARG A 205 -0.09 -24.37 14.68
N ASP A 206 -1.34 -24.46 14.26
CA ASP A 206 -1.96 -25.72 13.86
C ASP A 206 -1.49 -26.13 12.45
N ALA A 207 -0.95 -27.33 12.33
CA ALA A 207 -0.43 -27.88 11.08
C ALA A 207 -1.48 -27.92 9.95
N ARG A 208 -2.77 -28.01 10.28
CA ARG A 208 -3.87 -28.01 9.31
C ARG A 208 -4.00 -26.67 8.59
N PHE A 209 -3.49 -25.59 9.17
CA PHE A 209 -3.60 -24.22 8.62
C PHE A 209 -2.31 -23.69 8.00
N GLN A 210 -1.30 -24.53 7.79
CA GLN A 210 -0.02 -24.12 7.18
C GLN A 210 -0.15 -23.55 5.75
N GLY A 211 -1.25 -23.86 5.06
CA GLY A 211 -1.57 -23.32 3.73
C GLY A 211 -2.22 -21.93 3.74
N ILE A 212 -2.71 -21.47 4.90
CA ILE A 212 -3.45 -20.20 5.02
C ILE A 212 -2.62 -19.00 4.57
N PRO A 213 -1.32 -18.87 4.90
CA PRO A 213 -0.51 -17.75 4.44
C PRO A 213 -0.50 -17.60 2.91
N GLN A 214 -0.33 -18.69 2.15
CA GLN A 214 -0.36 -18.64 0.69
C GLN A 214 -1.77 -18.34 0.15
N MET A 215 -2.82 -18.84 0.82
CA MET A 215 -4.21 -18.56 0.44
C MET A 215 -4.57 -17.07 0.65
N LEU A 216 -4.16 -16.47 1.76
CA LEU A 216 -4.35 -15.04 2.04
C LEU A 216 -3.58 -14.17 1.03
N ALA A 217 -2.31 -14.51 0.75
CA ALA A 217 -1.51 -13.83 -0.26
C ALA A 217 -2.19 -13.90 -1.65
N SER A 218 -2.69 -15.07 -2.03
CA SER A 218 -3.42 -15.28 -3.27
C SER A 218 -4.72 -14.49 -3.32
N TRP A 219 -5.52 -14.51 -2.24
CA TRP A 219 -6.78 -13.77 -2.17
C TRP A 219 -6.57 -12.26 -2.30
N SER A 220 -5.58 -11.72 -1.59
CA SER A 220 -5.27 -10.29 -1.65
C SER A 220 -4.77 -9.82 -3.02
N ARG A 221 -4.24 -10.69 -3.88
CA ARG A 221 -3.84 -10.30 -5.26
C ARG A 221 -5.04 -9.90 -6.12
N GLU A 222 -6.23 -10.42 -5.82
CA GLU A 222 -7.43 -9.92 -6.49
C GLU A 222 -7.63 -8.44 -6.21
N ALA A 223 -7.09 -7.87 -5.12
CA ALA A 223 -7.05 -6.43 -4.88
C ALA A 223 -6.48 -5.60 -6.05
N GLU A 224 -5.75 -6.23 -6.96
CA GLU A 224 -5.16 -5.61 -8.14
C GLU A 224 -5.81 -6.10 -9.46
N SER A 225 -6.78 -7.01 -9.40
CA SER A 225 -7.52 -7.52 -10.56
C SER A 225 -8.60 -6.53 -11.03
N THR A 226 -8.97 -6.67 -12.31
CA THR A 226 -10.04 -5.92 -12.97
C THR A 226 -11.30 -6.77 -13.12
N GLY A 227 -12.46 -6.13 -13.21
CA GLY A 227 -13.75 -6.80 -13.42
C GLY A 227 -14.62 -6.82 -12.18
N LEU A 228 -15.48 -7.84 -12.08
CA LEU A 228 -16.42 -8.02 -10.98
C LEU A 228 -15.74 -8.61 -9.74
N ARG A 229 -16.10 -8.11 -8.56
CA ARG A 229 -15.70 -8.66 -7.27
C ARG A 229 -16.87 -9.00 -6.40
N LEU A 230 -16.71 -10.07 -5.64
CA LEU A 230 -17.63 -10.43 -4.59
C LEU A 230 -17.38 -9.52 -3.40
N GLY A 231 -18.43 -8.84 -2.96
CA GLY A 231 -18.46 -8.12 -1.70
C GLY A 231 -19.69 -8.54 -0.90
N MET A 232 -19.83 -7.91 0.25
CA MET A 232 -20.97 -8.09 1.13
C MET A 232 -21.45 -6.73 1.60
N GLU A 233 -22.77 -6.57 1.66
CA GLU A 233 -23.43 -5.38 2.18
C GLU A 233 -24.23 -5.77 3.42
N LEU A 234 -24.04 -5.01 4.50
CA LEU A 234 -24.82 -5.15 5.71
C LEU A 234 -26.08 -4.30 5.59
N MET A 235 -27.21 -4.94 5.38
CA MET A 235 -28.51 -4.30 5.28
C MET A 235 -29.05 -3.99 6.67
N LEU A 236 -29.46 -2.74 6.88
CA LEU A 236 -30.11 -2.32 8.10
C LEU A 236 -31.48 -3.01 8.25
N PRO A 237 -31.93 -3.31 9.47
CA PRO A 237 -33.24 -3.89 9.70
C PRO A 237 -34.34 -2.96 9.17
N MET A 238 -35.32 -3.53 8.46
CA MET A 238 -36.54 -2.79 8.12
C MET A 238 -37.30 -2.40 9.39
N ALA A 239 -38.13 -1.35 9.31
CA ALA A 239 -38.94 -0.90 10.43
C ALA A 239 -39.76 -2.07 11.03
N GLY A 240 -39.55 -2.37 12.32
CA GLY A 240 -40.20 -3.48 13.03
C GLY A 240 -39.39 -4.79 13.05
N SER A 241 -38.25 -4.86 12.35
CA SER A 241 -37.29 -5.96 12.43
C SER A 241 -36.11 -5.59 13.33
N SER A 242 -35.56 -6.57 14.05
CA SER A 242 -34.28 -6.46 14.78
C SER A 242 -33.15 -7.21 14.11
N THR A 243 -33.41 -7.82 12.94
CA THR A 243 -32.46 -8.67 12.23
C THR A 243 -31.71 -7.87 11.17
N PHE A 244 -30.38 -7.97 11.21
CA PHE A 244 -29.50 -7.49 10.16
C PHE A 244 -29.32 -8.59 9.12
N THR A 245 -29.32 -8.22 7.85
CA THR A 245 -29.08 -9.15 6.73
C THR A 245 -27.75 -8.83 6.08
N ILE A 246 -26.97 -9.85 5.75
CA ILE A 246 -25.79 -9.71 4.91
C ILE A 246 -26.17 -10.19 3.52
N GLU A 247 -26.07 -9.30 2.54
CA GLU A 247 -26.27 -9.64 1.13
C GLU A 247 -24.92 -9.75 0.42
N TYR A 248 -24.74 -10.81 -0.37
CA TYR A 248 -23.60 -10.92 -1.26
C TYR A 248 -23.92 -10.25 -2.59
N ARG A 249 -22.98 -9.45 -3.09
CA ARG A 249 -23.14 -8.69 -4.34
C ARG A 249 -21.87 -8.73 -5.16
N LEU A 250 -22.01 -8.54 -6.47
CA LEU A 250 -20.89 -8.30 -7.37
C LEU A 250 -20.69 -6.81 -7.56
N PHE A 251 -19.47 -6.34 -7.37
CA PHE A 251 -19.06 -4.95 -7.51
C PHE A 251 -18.11 -4.79 -8.70
N ALA A 252 -18.46 -3.91 -9.62
CA ALA A 252 -17.57 -3.41 -10.66
C ALA A 252 -16.62 -2.37 -10.06
N LEU A 253 -15.33 -2.67 -10.07
CA LEU A 253 -14.31 -1.84 -9.40
C LEU A 253 -14.06 -0.50 -10.09
N ASP A 254 -14.48 -0.40 -11.34
CA ASP A 254 -14.31 0.74 -12.23
C ASP A 254 -15.56 1.63 -12.37
N ALA A 255 -16.64 1.27 -11.67
CA ALA A 255 -17.90 2.00 -11.65
C ALA A 255 -18.11 2.68 -10.28
N GLU A 256 -18.81 3.82 -10.25
CA GLU A 256 -19.07 4.55 -9.00
C GLU A 256 -20.20 3.93 -8.18
N ARG A 257 -21.21 3.37 -8.85
CA ARG A 257 -22.33 2.62 -8.23
C ARG A 257 -22.50 1.24 -8.84
N GLY A 258 -21.41 0.67 -9.34
CA GLY A 258 -21.48 -0.57 -10.08
C GLY A 258 -21.63 -1.77 -9.17
N GLU A 259 -22.85 -2.09 -8.80
CA GLU A 259 -23.19 -3.31 -8.07
C GLU A 259 -24.32 -4.07 -8.75
N VAL A 260 -24.29 -5.39 -8.57
CA VAL A 260 -25.25 -6.33 -9.13
C VAL A 260 -25.54 -7.38 -8.07
N SER A 261 -26.81 -7.70 -7.84
CA SER A 261 -27.20 -8.78 -6.93
C SER A 261 -26.74 -10.13 -7.49
N LEU A 262 -26.52 -11.13 -6.61
CA LEU A 262 -26.19 -12.47 -7.12
C LEU A 262 -27.33 -13.07 -7.96
N ASP A 263 -28.58 -12.75 -7.66
CA ASP A 263 -29.73 -13.20 -8.43
C ASP A 263 -29.70 -12.64 -9.86
N ASP A 264 -29.48 -11.33 -9.99
CA ASP A 264 -29.34 -10.67 -11.30
C ASP A 264 -28.14 -11.24 -12.07
N ALA A 265 -27.02 -11.47 -11.39
CA ALA A 265 -25.83 -12.08 -11.99
C ALA A 265 -26.10 -13.50 -12.53
N TRP A 266 -27.02 -14.27 -11.91
CA TRP A 266 -27.39 -15.62 -12.34
C TRP A 266 -28.32 -15.60 -13.54
N GLN A 267 -29.17 -14.57 -13.62
CA GLN A 267 -30.12 -14.39 -14.72
C GLN A 267 -29.51 -13.69 -15.93
N ALA A 268 -28.40 -12.96 -15.76
CA ALA A 268 -27.80 -12.11 -16.80
C ALA A 268 -27.16 -12.86 -17.99
N GLY A 269 -27.25 -14.19 -18.07
CA GLY A 269 -26.73 -14.95 -19.21
C GLY A 269 -25.23 -14.72 -19.42
N ASP A 270 -24.85 -14.37 -20.66
CA ASP A 270 -23.45 -14.21 -21.03
C ASP A 270 -22.84 -12.87 -20.63
N PHE A 271 -23.63 -11.81 -20.44
CA PHE A 271 -23.13 -10.47 -20.15
C PHE A 271 -24.08 -9.70 -19.25
N ILE A 272 -23.52 -8.93 -18.31
CA ILE A 272 -24.26 -7.89 -17.60
C ILE A 272 -23.66 -6.52 -17.89
N THR A 273 -24.53 -5.56 -18.16
CA THR A 273 -24.12 -4.16 -18.32
C THR A 273 -24.22 -3.47 -16.97
N ILE A 274 -23.11 -2.88 -16.53
CA ILE A 274 -23.07 -2.04 -15.34
C ILE A 274 -22.60 -0.66 -15.78
N GLU A 275 -23.42 0.35 -15.53
CA GLU A 275 -23.29 1.71 -16.07
C GLU A 275 -23.18 1.72 -17.61
N SER A 276 -21.97 1.67 -18.17
CA SER A 276 -21.73 1.69 -19.63
C SER A 276 -20.73 0.63 -20.08
N ARG A 277 -20.49 -0.39 -19.25
CA ARG A 277 -19.51 -1.44 -19.53
C ARG A 277 -20.13 -2.83 -19.39
N GLU A 278 -19.81 -3.69 -20.32
CA GLU A 278 -20.22 -5.09 -20.28
C GLU A 278 -19.20 -5.93 -19.52
N TYR A 279 -19.72 -6.79 -18.63
CA TYR A 279 -18.94 -7.76 -17.87
C TYR A 279 -19.36 -9.17 -18.29
N PRO A 280 -18.41 -10.00 -18.77
CA PRO A 280 -18.74 -11.33 -19.27
C PRO A 280 -19.00 -12.33 -18.13
N HIS A 281 -19.93 -13.23 -18.36
CA HIS A 281 -20.29 -14.40 -17.54
C HIS A 281 -20.39 -14.08 -16.03
N PRO A 282 -21.29 -13.18 -15.61
CA PRO A 282 -21.40 -12.75 -14.21
C PRO A 282 -21.67 -13.91 -13.23
N ALA A 283 -22.48 -14.90 -13.61
CA ALA A 283 -22.69 -16.11 -12.82
C ALA A 283 -21.40 -16.90 -12.58
N HIS A 284 -20.59 -17.08 -13.62
CA HIS A 284 -19.28 -17.72 -13.52
C HIS A 284 -18.34 -16.91 -12.62
N ALA A 285 -18.33 -15.59 -12.76
CA ALA A 285 -17.48 -14.71 -11.96
C ALA A 285 -17.76 -14.89 -10.46
N ALA A 286 -19.02 -14.88 -10.07
CA ALA A 286 -19.41 -15.09 -8.68
C ALA A 286 -19.16 -16.52 -8.19
N LEU A 287 -19.44 -17.58 -8.98
CA LEU A 287 -19.07 -18.95 -8.61
C LEU A 287 -17.58 -19.08 -8.34
N ARG A 288 -16.74 -18.53 -9.23
CA ARG A 288 -15.28 -18.51 -9.08
C ARG A 288 -14.85 -17.80 -7.80
N LEU A 289 -15.49 -16.67 -7.47
CA LEU A 289 -15.14 -15.85 -6.30
C LEU A 289 -15.60 -16.51 -4.99
N LEU A 290 -16.80 -17.11 -4.96
CA LEU A 290 -17.29 -17.90 -3.83
C LEU A 290 -16.42 -19.15 -3.59
N ALA A 291 -16.10 -19.89 -4.66
CA ALA A 291 -15.21 -21.06 -4.59
C ALA A 291 -13.79 -20.71 -4.15
N ARG A 292 -13.37 -19.44 -4.28
CA ARG A 292 -12.10 -18.95 -3.75
C ARG A 292 -12.20 -18.56 -2.28
N ALA A 293 -13.29 -17.88 -1.90
CA ALA A 293 -13.55 -17.55 -0.49
C ALA A 293 -13.63 -18.82 0.36
N SER A 294 -14.27 -19.87 -0.17
CA SER A 294 -14.39 -21.17 0.52
C SER A 294 -13.06 -21.91 0.73
N ARG A 295 -11.97 -21.50 0.06
CA ARG A 295 -10.64 -22.08 0.31
C ARG A 295 -10.06 -21.66 1.65
N ILE A 296 -10.38 -20.44 2.10
CA ILE A 296 -9.89 -19.91 3.38
C ILE A 296 -10.81 -20.38 4.51
N PHE A 297 -12.13 -20.36 4.27
CA PHE A 297 -13.15 -20.84 5.18
C PHE A 297 -13.99 -21.91 4.48
N PRO A 298 -13.61 -23.20 4.59
CA PRO A 298 -14.44 -24.27 4.06
C PRO A 298 -15.84 -24.21 4.70
N PRO A 299 -16.89 -24.53 3.93
CA PRO A 299 -18.27 -24.52 4.41
C PRO A 299 -18.52 -25.54 5.52
#